data_AF-A0A175RGA6-F1
#
_entry.id   AF-A0A175RGA6-F1
#
_cell.length_a   1.000
_cell.length_b   1.000
_cell.length_c   1.000
_cell.angle_alpha   90.00
_cell.angle_beta   90.00
_cell.angle_gamma   90.00
#
_symmetry.space_group_name_H-M   'P 1'
#
loop_
_entity.id
_entity.type
_entity.pdbx_description
1 polymer ?
#
loop_
_entity_poly.entity_id
_entity_poly.type
_entity_poly.pdbx_seq_one_letter_code
_entity_poly.pdbx_strand_id
1 'polypeptide(L)'
;AAAILEHETVETDAGRILLAGPWADQEPYRYDASYASPAAYRILAGATGDDRWQELEQGSRTVTASLLAATDLPSDWSQVHADGRVEPMPASADDGRVLYGYDAMRLPLRYAEACTSADRKLAGSIAPTLRRSTQLAAQLDLGGTAVTGDTNALAYAARAAAEHAAGSTSAARTDLERADRTAATTPTYYGDAWAALGATMLTSDVLGGCAAGSGSDS
;
A
#
# COMPACT_ATOMS: atom_id res chain seq x y z
N ALA A 1 0.95 14.25 -16.39
CA ALA A 1 -0.04 14.42 -15.31
C ALA A 1 -1.46 14.39 -15.86
N ALA A 2 -1.86 15.33 -16.73
CA ALA A 2 -3.22 15.39 -17.29
C ALA A 2 -3.71 14.07 -17.93
N ALA A 3 -2.89 13.41 -18.75
CA ALA A 3 -3.25 12.14 -19.39
C ALA A 3 -3.64 11.02 -18.39
N ILE A 4 -3.04 10.98 -17.20
CA ILE A 4 -3.42 10.00 -16.15
C ILE A 4 -4.83 10.32 -15.66
N LEU A 5 -5.10 11.58 -15.32
CA LEU A 5 -6.43 12.01 -14.86
C LEU A 5 -7.51 11.84 -15.93
N GLU A 6 -7.15 11.88 -17.21
CA GLU A 6 -8.08 11.74 -18.34
C GLU A 6 -8.35 10.28 -18.74
N HIS A 7 -7.38 9.38 -18.58
CA HIS A 7 -7.45 8.04 -19.16
C HIS A 7 -7.26 6.90 -18.16
N GLU A 8 -6.82 7.20 -16.94
CA GLU A 8 -6.49 6.19 -15.93
C GLU A 8 -7.25 6.45 -14.61
N THR A 9 -8.32 7.24 -14.65
CA THR A 9 -9.18 7.44 -13.48
C THR A 9 -10.65 7.29 -13.83
N VAL A 10 -11.44 6.89 -12.85
CA VAL A 10 -12.91 6.82 -12.97
C VAL A 10 -13.56 7.32 -11.69
N GLU A 11 -14.75 7.92 -11.81
CA GLU A 11 -15.59 8.29 -10.68
C GLU A 11 -16.48 7.11 -10.29
N THR A 12 -16.59 6.88 -8.99
CA THR A 12 -17.50 5.89 -8.37
C THR A 12 -18.18 6.54 -7.16
N ASP A 13 -19.16 5.88 -6.55
CA ASP A 13 -19.74 6.36 -5.29
C ASP A 13 -18.72 6.34 -4.12
N ALA A 14 -17.60 5.64 -4.25
CA ALA A 14 -16.46 5.72 -3.32
C ALA A 14 -15.53 6.92 -3.58
N GLY A 15 -15.76 7.67 -4.66
CA GLY A 15 -14.95 8.79 -5.16
C GLY A 15 -14.13 8.43 -6.40
N ARG A 16 -13.29 9.38 -6.84
CA ARG A 16 -12.33 9.19 -7.93
C ARG A 16 -11.27 8.17 -7.54
N ILE A 17 -11.09 7.14 -8.36
CA ILE A 17 -10.07 6.10 -8.16
C ILE A 17 -9.07 6.06 -9.31
N LEU A 18 -7.86 5.60 -9.02
CA LEU A 18 -6.85 5.28 -10.03
C LEU A 18 -7.09 3.85 -10.55
N LEU A 19 -7.26 3.72 -11.86
CA LEU A 19 -7.36 2.43 -12.53
C LEU A 19 -5.99 1.75 -12.55
N ALA A 20 -5.97 0.41 -12.61
CA ALA A 20 -4.72 -0.34 -12.79
C ALA A 20 -4.01 -0.06 -14.13
N GLY A 21 -4.72 0.59 -15.05
CA GLY A 21 -4.22 1.14 -16.30
C GLY A 21 -5.39 1.49 -17.23
N PRO A 22 -5.12 2.05 -18.42
CA PRO A 22 -6.17 2.45 -19.37
C PRO A 22 -7.06 1.29 -19.85
N TRP A 23 -6.62 0.05 -19.67
CA TRP A 23 -7.35 -1.17 -20.04
C TRP A 23 -8.35 -1.64 -18.98
N ALA A 24 -8.30 -1.07 -17.76
CA ALA A 24 -9.14 -1.45 -16.63
C ALA A 24 -10.38 -0.55 -16.50
N ASP A 25 -10.85 0.02 -17.62
CA ASP A 25 -11.91 1.03 -17.70
C ASP A 25 -13.34 0.45 -17.75
N GLN A 26 -13.49 -0.85 -17.49
CA GLN A 26 -14.77 -1.56 -17.50
C GLN A 26 -15.21 -1.94 -16.10
N GLU A 27 -16.49 -1.72 -15.78
CA GLU A 27 -17.08 -2.12 -14.50
C GLU A 27 -17.28 -3.65 -14.42
N PRO A 28 -16.96 -4.31 -13.27
CA PRO A 28 -16.28 -3.74 -12.10
C PRO A 28 -14.80 -3.45 -12.38
N TYR A 29 -14.33 -2.29 -11.94
CA TYR A 29 -13.01 -1.77 -12.25
C TYR A 29 -11.93 -2.53 -11.50
N ARG A 30 -10.94 -3.07 -12.23
CA ARG A 30 -9.78 -3.72 -11.61
C ARG A 30 -8.89 -2.67 -10.93
N TYR A 31 -8.58 -2.94 -9.68
CA TYR A 31 -7.93 -2.01 -8.78
C TYR A 31 -6.79 -2.70 -8.02
N ASP A 32 -5.62 -2.07 -8.01
CA ASP A 32 -4.51 -2.41 -7.13
C ASP A 32 -4.32 -1.26 -6.15
N ALA A 33 -4.65 -1.50 -4.88
CA ALA A 33 -4.59 -0.50 -3.82
C ALA A 33 -3.17 0.03 -3.58
N SER A 34 -2.15 -0.72 -4.01
CA SER A 34 -0.74 -0.37 -3.88
C SER A 34 -0.25 0.65 -4.92
N TYR A 35 -1.03 0.89 -5.98
CA TYR A 35 -0.75 1.94 -6.98
C TYR A 35 -1.08 3.33 -6.43
N ALA A 36 -2.00 3.41 -5.46
CA ALA A 36 -2.31 4.66 -4.79
C ALA A 36 -1.14 5.15 -3.93
N SER A 37 -0.76 6.42 -4.10
CA SER A 37 0.24 7.10 -3.28
C SER A 37 -0.30 8.47 -2.85
N PRO A 38 -0.88 8.57 -1.64
CA PRO A 38 -1.35 9.84 -1.10
C PRO A 38 -0.27 10.95 -1.11
N ALA A 39 0.98 10.58 -0.77
CA ALA A 39 2.10 11.51 -0.82
C ALA A 39 2.35 12.06 -2.23
N ALA A 40 2.36 11.19 -3.25
CA ALA A 40 2.55 11.60 -4.64
C ALA A 40 1.38 12.44 -5.17
N TYR A 41 0.13 12.07 -4.85
CA TYR A 41 -1.05 12.83 -5.24
C TYR A 41 -1.01 14.25 -4.70
N ARG A 42 -0.61 14.44 -3.43
CA ARG A 42 -0.44 15.78 -2.86
C ARG A 42 0.64 16.60 -3.58
N ILE A 43 1.77 15.99 -3.94
CA ILE A 43 2.83 16.67 -4.71
C ILE A 43 2.29 17.09 -6.08
N LEU A 44 1.56 16.20 -6.75
CA LEU A 44 0.96 16.47 -8.06
C LEU A 44 -0.12 17.55 -7.99
N ALA A 45 -0.96 17.55 -6.95
CA ALA A 45 -1.94 18.60 -6.69
C ALA A 45 -1.26 19.96 -6.55
N GLY A 46 -0.21 20.05 -5.72
CA GLY A 46 0.55 21.28 -5.53
C GLY A 46 1.28 21.77 -6.79
N ALA A 47 1.80 20.84 -7.59
CA ALA A 47 2.53 21.17 -8.81
C ALA A 47 1.63 21.57 -9.99
N THR A 48 0.42 21.02 -10.07
CA THR A 48 -0.50 21.22 -11.21
C THR A 48 -1.64 22.16 -10.93
N GLY A 49 -2.04 22.33 -9.66
CA GLY A 49 -3.26 23.05 -9.28
C GLY A 49 -4.56 22.33 -9.68
N ASP A 50 -4.49 21.05 -10.05
CA ASP A 50 -5.66 20.25 -10.46
C ASP A 50 -6.22 19.48 -9.25
N ASP A 51 -7.42 19.84 -8.82
CA ASP A 51 -8.08 19.27 -7.63
C ASP A 51 -8.40 17.77 -7.77
N ARG A 52 -8.42 17.22 -8.99
CA ARG A 52 -8.63 15.78 -9.22
C ARG A 52 -7.55 14.91 -8.57
N TRP A 53 -6.37 15.46 -8.30
CA TRP A 53 -5.36 14.76 -7.50
C TRP A 53 -5.77 14.62 -6.03
N GLN A 54 -6.45 15.62 -5.46
CA GLN A 54 -6.98 15.54 -4.10
C GLN A 54 -8.20 14.62 -4.03
N GLU A 55 -9.02 14.59 -5.09
CA GLU A 55 -10.11 13.61 -5.23
C GLU A 55 -9.55 12.18 -5.26
N LEU A 56 -8.47 11.93 -6.01
CA LEU A 56 -7.79 10.63 -6.05
C LEU A 56 -7.28 10.19 -4.68
N GLU A 57 -6.69 11.10 -3.90
CA GLU A 57 -6.27 10.81 -2.53
C GLU A 57 -7.45 10.35 -1.67
N GLN A 58 -8.57 11.09 -1.73
CA GLN A 58 -9.77 10.79 -0.96
C GLN A 58 -10.44 9.48 -1.39
N GLY A 59 -10.63 9.26 -2.69
CA GLY A 59 -11.22 8.03 -3.22
C GLY A 59 -10.37 6.80 -2.92
N SER A 60 -9.03 6.90 -3.10
CA SER A 60 -8.11 5.82 -2.76
C SER A 60 -8.17 5.46 -1.27
N ARG A 61 -8.27 6.46 -0.38
CA ARG A 61 -8.45 6.27 1.06
C ARG A 61 -9.77 5.56 1.36
N THR A 62 -10.88 5.98 0.75
CA THR A 62 -12.20 5.37 0.94
C THR A 62 -12.19 3.90 0.52
N VAL A 63 -11.66 3.59 -0.66
CA VAL A 63 -11.54 2.22 -1.17
C VAL A 63 -10.66 1.37 -0.26
N THR A 64 -9.51 1.89 0.17
CA THR A 64 -8.59 1.18 1.07
C THR A 64 -9.22 0.92 2.44
N ALA A 65 -9.95 1.90 2.98
CA ALA A 65 -10.69 1.73 4.23
C ALA A 65 -11.80 0.68 4.11
N SER A 66 -12.51 0.64 2.98
CA SER A 66 -13.54 -0.38 2.70
C SER A 66 -12.92 -1.78 2.64
N LEU A 67 -11.80 -1.93 1.92
CA LEU A 67 -11.07 -3.20 1.82
C LEU A 67 -10.62 -3.70 3.20
N LEU A 68 -9.97 -2.84 3.98
CA LEU A 68 -9.46 -3.19 5.32
C LEU A 68 -10.56 -3.31 6.40
N ALA A 69 -11.80 -2.90 6.10
CA ALA A 69 -12.96 -3.21 6.94
C ALA A 69 -13.50 -4.62 6.68
N ALA A 70 -13.26 -5.17 5.49
CA ALA A 70 -13.71 -6.51 5.09
C ALA A 70 -12.66 -7.60 5.35
N THR A 71 -11.36 -7.25 5.35
CA THR A 71 -10.25 -8.22 5.47
C THR A 71 -9.15 -7.74 6.42
N ASP A 72 -8.45 -8.69 7.06
CA ASP A 72 -7.36 -8.42 8.01
C ASP A 72 -6.10 -7.85 7.32
N LEU A 73 -5.89 -8.17 6.04
CA LEU A 73 -4.83 -7.67 5.15
C LEU A 73 -5.42 -7.28 3.79
N PRO A 74 -4.82 -6.30 3.08
CA PRO A 74 -5.25 -5.96 1.73
C PRO A 74 -4.87 -7.07 0.74
N SER A 75 -5.65 -7.22 -0.32
CA SER A 75 -5.32 -8.09 -1.45
C SER A 75 -4.45 -7.39 -2.49
N ASP A 76 -3.69 -8.17 -3.26
CA ASP A 76 -2.90 -7.66 -4.41
C ASP A 76 -3.82 -6.98 -5.42
N TRP A 77 -4.98 -7.61 -5.67
CA TRP A 77 -5.99 -7.12 -6.59
C TRP A 77 -7.35 -7.07 -5.89
N SER A 78 -8.12 -6.06 -6.25
CA SER A 78 -9.51 -5.88 -5.87
C SER A 78 -10.30 -5.42 -7.09
N GLN A 79 -11.62 -5.47 -6.98
CA GLN A 79 -12.53 -4.86 -7.92
C GLN A 79 -13.35 -3.78 -7.21
N VAL A 80 -13.54 -2.65 -7.88
CA VAL A 80 -14.38 -1.53 -7.40
C VAL A 80 -15.59 -1.42 -8.33
N HIS A 81 -16.77 -1.41 -7.76
CA HIS A 81 -18.03 -1.23 -8.48
C HIS A 81 -18.38 0.25 -8.60
N ALA A 82 -19.24 0.62 -9.56
CA ALA A 82 -19.67 2.00 -9.72
C ALA A 82 -20.41 2.51 -8.46
N ASP A 83 -21.12 1.62 -7.76
CA ASP A 83 -21.80 1.86 -6.47
C ASP A 83 -20.85 1.97 -5.26
N GLY A 84 -19.53 1.95 -5.49
CA GLY A 84 -18.51 2.10 -4.45
C GLY A 84 -18.23 0.83 -3.65
N ARG A 85 -18.89 -0.30 -3.93
CA ARG A 85 -18.54 -1.59 -3.32
C ARG A 85 -17.14 -2.03 -3.76
N VAL A 86 -16.37 -2.55 -2.82
CA VAL A 86 -15.00 -3.04 -3.03
C VAL A 86 -14.91 -4.50 -2.63
N GLU A 87 -14.37 -5.33 -3.51
CA GLU A 87 -14.23 -6.77 -3.27
C GLU A 87 -12.81 -7.25 -3.61
N PRO A 88 -12.14 -7.98 -2.71
CA PRO A 88 -10.88 -8.66 -3.04
C PRO A 88 -11.07 -9.62 -4.22
N MET A 89 -10.10 -9.67 -5.13
CA MET A 89 -10.15 -10.56 -6.30
C MET A 89 -8.79 -11.25 -6.53
N PRO A 90 -8.76 -12.41 -7.20
CA PRO A 90 -7.50 -13.03 -7.57
C PRO A 90 -6.81 -12.24 -8.69
N ALA A 91 -5.47 -12.27 -8.72
CA ALA A 91 -4.69 -11.59 -9.76
C ALA A 91 -4.94 -12.15 -11.17
N SER A 92 -5.22 -13.44 -11.27
CA SER A 92 -5.60 -14.12 -12.50
C SER A 92 -6.74 -15.10 -12.27
N ALA A 93 -7.54 -15.34 -13.30
CA ALA A 93 -8.64 -16.31 -13.24
C ALA A 93 -8.13 -17.75 -13.02
N ASP A 94 -6.91 -18.06 -13.45
CA ASP A 94 -6.34 -19.41 -13.41
C ASP A 94 -5.80 -19.79 -12.02
N ASP A 95 -5.31 -18.84 -11.23
CA ASP A 95 -4.79 -19.10 -9.88
C ASP A 95 -5.91 -19.08 -8.81
N GLY A 96 -6.94 -18.25 -9.00
CA GLY A 96 -8.13 -18.17 -8.12
C GLY A 96 -7.86 -17.72 -6.67
N ARG A 97 -6.59 -17.66 -6.24
CA ARG A 97 -6.17 -17.24 -4.90
C ARG A 97 -6.18 -15.72 -4.76
N VAL A 98 -6.76 -15.25 -3.66
CA VAL A 98 -6.72 -13.84 -3.23
C VAL A 98 -5.66 -13.73 -2.14
N LEU A 99 -4.60 -12.96 -2.40
CA LEU A 99 -3.39 -12.96 -1.59
C LEU A 99 -3.03 -11.56 -1.11
N TYR A 100 -2.43 -11.49 0.08
CA TYR A 100 -1.54 -10.40 0.46
C TYR A 100 -0.15 -10.75 -0.05
N GLY A 101 0.21 -10.24 -1.22
CA GLY A 101 1.44 -10.57 -1.92
C GLY A 101 2.25 -9.34 -2.28
N TYR A 102 3.00 -9.45 -3.37
CA TYR A 102 4.00 -8.48 -3.78
C TYR A 102 3.43 -7.11 -4.11
N ASP A 103 2.16 -7.03 -4.51
CA ASP A 103 1.50 -5.76 -4.80
C ASP A 103 0.99 -5.15 -3.50
N ALA A 104 0.15 -5.90 -2.77
CA ALA A 104 -0.48 -5.48 -1.52
C ALA A 104 0.53 -5.04 -0.44
N MET A 105 1.71 -5.67 -0.39
CA MET A 105 2.78 -5.32 0.55
C MET A 105 3.29 -3.88 0.38
N ARG A 106 3.12 -3.25 -0.78
CA ARG A 106 3.53 -1.85 -0.97
C ARG A 106 2.52 -0.86 -0.37
N LEU A 107 1.27 -1.26 -0.17
CA LEU A 107 0.22 -0.41 0.41
C LEU A 107 0.64 0.23 1.75
N PRO A 108 1.05 -0.53 2.79
CA PRO A 108 1.41 0.09 4.06
C PRO A 108 2.57 1.07 3.93
N LEU A 109 3.50 0.86 2.99
CA LEU A 109 4.59 1.80 2.71
C LEU A 109 4.04 3.12 2.15
N ARG A 110 3.16 3.05 1.13
CA ARG A 110 2.53 4.23 0.51
C ARG A 110 1.69 5.05 1.51
N TYR A 111 0.97 4.37 2.39
CA TYR A 111 0.08 5.00 3.36
C TYR A 111 0.79 5.46 4.64
N ALA A 112 1.88 4.80 5.05
CA ALA A 112 2.72 5.27 6.16
C ALA A 112 3.51 6.54 5.79
N GLU A 113 3.90 6.68 4.52
CA GLU A 113 4.54 7.87 3.96
C GLU A 113 3.60 9.09 3.95
N ALA A 114 2.29 8.86 3.93
CA ALA A 114 1.29 9.90 3.81
C ALA A 114 1.29 10.90 4.98
N CYS A 115 0.83 12.12 4.68
CA CYS A 115 0.90 13.24 5.61
C CYS A 115 -0.35 13.41 6.45
N THR A 116 -1.45 12.78 6.06
CA THR A 116 -2.67 12.76 6.87
C THR A 116 -2.60 11.62 7.90
N SER A 117 -3.16 11.86 9.09
CA SER A 117 -3.28 10.82 10.11
C SER A 117 -4.26 9.71 9.71
N ALA A 118 -5.24 10.01 8.85
CA ALA A 118 -6.21 9.05 8.35
C ALA A 118 -5.53 7.96 7.50
N ASP A 119 -4.64 8.35 6.58
CA ASP A 119 -3.91 7.40 5.74
C ASP A 119 -2.94 6.55 6.57
N ARG A 120 -2.18 7.19 7.48
CA ARG A 120 -1.27 6.45 8.37
C ARG A 120 -2.03 5.48 9.27
N LYS A 121 -3.24 5.81 9.72
CA LYS A 121 -4.07 4.89 10.49
C LYS A 121 -4.43 3.62 9.70
N LEU A 122 -4.68 3.73 8.39
CA LEU A 122 -4.90 2.57 7.51
C LEU A 122 -3.63 1.73 7.34
N ALA A 123 -2.46 2.34 7.17
CA ALA A 123 -1.20 1.60 7.16
C ALA A 123 -0.96 0.86 8.49
N GLY A 124 -1.26 1.50 9.62
CA GLY A 124 -1.07 0.91 10.94
C GLY A 124 -2.07 -0.19 11.30
N SER A 125 -3.26 -0.21 10.69
CA SER A 125 -4.33 -1.14 11.07
C SER A 125 -4.01 -2.60 10.77
N ILE A 126 -3.06 -2.87 9.86
CA ILE A 126 -2.66 -4.24 9.48
C ILE A 126 -1.56 -4.82 10.38
N ALA A 127 -0.91 -3.99 11.20
CA ALA A 127 0.18 -4.42 12.08
C ALA A 127 -0.19 -5.59 13.01
N PRO A 128 -1.38 -5.63 13.66
CA PRO A 128 -1.78 -6.76 14.51
C PRO A 128 -1.75 -8.11 13.78
N THR A 129 -2.16 -8.14 12.51
CA THR A 129 -2.14 -9.37 11.70
C THR A 129 -0.71 -9.77 11.36
N LEU A 130 0.12 -8.82 10.91
CA LEU A 130 1.52 -9.09 10.55
C LEU A 130 2.42 -9.44 11.76
N ARG A 131 2.00 -9.10 12.98
CA ARG A 131 2.67 -9.49 14.23
C ARG A 131 2.47 -10.95 14.62
N ARG A 132 1.48 -11.64 14.04
CA ARG A 132 1.17 -13.05 14.37
C ARG A 132 2.34 -13.99 14.05
N SER A 133 3.23 -13.61 13.12
CA SER A 133 4.39 -14.39 12.71
C SER A 133 5.68 -13.61 12.88
N THR A 134 6.71 -14.20 13.47
CA THR A 134 8.02 -13.54 13.60
C THR A 134 8.74 -13.46 12.25
N GLN A 135 8.73 -14.57 11.52
CA GLN A 135 9.21 -14.69 10.15
C GLN A 135 8.04 -14.47 9.17
N LEU A 136 8.22 -13.56 8.22
CA LEU A 136 7.21 -13.28 7.20
C LEU A 136 7.53 -14.03 5.92
N ALA A 137 6.53 -14.74 5.41
CA ALA A 137 6.58 -15.31 4.07
C ALA A 137 6.41 -14.21 3.01
N ALA A 138 6.85 -14.50 1.78
CA ALA A 138 6.72 -13.60 0.64
C ALA A 138 5.27 -13.41 0.18
N GLN A 139 4.35 -14.30 0.57
CA GLN A 139 2.91 -14.18 0.33
C GLN A 139 2.13 -14.77 1.51
N LEU A 140 1.04 -14.10 1.88
CA LEU A 140 0.09 -14.53 2.90
C LEU A 140 -1.32 -14.64 2.28
N ASP A 141 -2.19 -15.43 2.91
CA ASP A 141 -3.63 -15.22 2.76
C ASP A 141 -4.04 -13.89 3.44
N LEU A 142 -5.28 -13.45 3.22
CA LEU A 142 -5.74 -12.18 3.81
C LEU A 142 -5.90 -12.22 5.33
N GLY A 143 -5.81 -13.39 5.97
CA GLY A 143 -5.80 -13.57 7.42
C GLY A 143 -4.38 -13.61 8.03
N GLY A 144 -3.34 -13.52 7.20
CA GLY A 144 -1.94 -13.52 7.63
C GLY A 144 -1.28 -14.90 7.69
N THR A 145 -1.93 -15.96 7.20
CA THR A 145 -1.32 -17.30 7.11
C THR A 145 -0.37 -17.35 5.92
N ALA A 146 0.83 -17.88 6.12
CA ALA A 146 1.78 -18.09 5.03
C ALA A 146 1.24 -19.10 4.00
N VAL A 147 1.28 -18.73 2.72
CA VAL A 147 0.91 -19.62 1.60
C VAL A 147 2.12 -20.14 0.82
N THR A 148 3.31 -19.64 1.17
CA THR A 148 4.61 -20.09 0.66
C THR A 148 5.63 -20.15 1.79
N GLY A 149 6.70 -20.95 1.62
CA GLY A 149 7.87 -20.93 2.50
C GLY A 149 8.91 -19.87 2.11
N ASP A 150 8.75 -19.24 0.95
CA ASP A 150 9.68 -18.24 0.44
C ASP A 150 9.65 -16.97 1.31
N THR A 151 10.78 -16.27 1.35
CA THR A 151 10.91 -14.99 2.06
C THR A 151 11.30 -13.89 1.08
N ASN A 152 10.89 -12.66 1.38
CA ASN A 152 11.27 -11.50 0.58
C ASN A 152 11.46 -10.28 1.48
N ALA A 153 12.45 -9.43 1.15
CA ALA A 153 12.74 -8.23 1.92
C ALA A 153 11.54 -7.26 1.99
N LEU A 154 10.72 -7.20 0.93
CA LEU A 154 9.51 -6.38 0.91
C LEU A 154 8.53 -6.74 2.04
N ALA A 155 8.38 -8.02 2.41
CA ALA A 155 7.45 -8.42 3.47
C ALA A 155 7.82 -7.76 4.82
N TYR A 156 9.12 -7.68 5.12
CA TYR A 156 9.61 -6.99 6.31
C TYR A 156 9.51 -5.48 6.19
N ALA A 157 9.81 -4.88 5.02
CA ALA A 157 9.62 -3.45 4.80
C ALA A 157 8.14 -3.03 4.96
N ALA A 158 7.21 -3.87 4.47
CA ALA A 158 5.78 -3.67 4.61
C ALA A 158 5.33 -3.69 6.08
N ARG A 159 5.80 -4.68 6.87
CA ARG A 159 5.53 -4.71 8.31
C ARG A 159 6.18 -3.53 9.02
N ALA A 160 7.40 -3.13 8.65
CA ALA A 160 8.04 -1.96 9.22
C ALA A 160 7.19 -0.69 9.03
N ALA A 161 6.59 -0.51 7.85
CA ALA A 161 5.69 0.61 7.59
C ALA A 161 4.42 0.57 8.45
N ALA A 162 3.80 -0.61 8.58
CA ALA A 162 2.64 -0.79 9.44
C ALA A 162 2.98 -0.55 10.93
N GLU A 163 4.11 -1.06 11.40
CA GLU A 163 4.62 -0.83 12.76
C GLU A 163 4.88 0.65 13.01
N HIS A 164 5.55 1.33 12.08
CA HIS A 164 5.83 2.77 12.17
C HIS A 164 4.54 3.59 12.25
N ALA A 165 3.60 3.30 11.37
CA ALA A 165 2.30 3.98 11.32
C ALA A 165 1.41 3.66 12.55
N ALA A 166 1.61 2.51 13.18
CA ALA A 166 1.01 2.14 14.48
C ALA A 166 1.76 2.73 15.69
N GLY A 167 2.79 3.56 15.48
CA GLY A 167 3.56 4.23 16.54
C GLY A 167 4.67 3.38 17.17
N SER A 168 5.02 2.24 16.58
CA SER A 168 6.02 1.30 17.08
C SER A 168 7.36 1.44 16.35
N THR A 169 8.02 2.59 16.48
CA THR A 169 9.28 2.93 15.77
C THR A 169 10.41 1.92 16.00
N SER A 170 10.52 1.34 17.20
CA SER A 170 11.54 0.32 17.50
C SER A 170 11.30 -1.00 16.75
N ALA A 171 10.04 -1.41 16.63
CA ALA A 171 9.64 -2.58 15.85
C ALA A 171 9.87 -2.33 14.35
N ALA A 172 9.51 -1.14 13.86
CA ALA A 172 9.76 -0.72 12.49
C ALA A 172 11.24 -0.79 12.13
N ARG A 173 12.13 -0.23 12.95
CA ARG A 173 13.58 -0.33 12.74
C ARG A 173 14.07 -1.78 12.73
N THR A 174 13.57 -2.61 13.65
CA THR A 174 13.94 -4.03 13.71
C THR A 174 13.56 -4.77 12.43
N ASP A 175 12.42 -4.44 11.84
CA ASP A 175 11.99 -5.04 10.57
C ASP A 175 12.72 -4.47 9.36
N LEU A 176 13.10 -3.18 9.34
CA LEU A 176 14.00 -2.66 8.30
C LEU A 176 15.36 -3.40 8.31
N GLU A 177 15.93 -3.65 9.49
CA GLU A 177 17.15 -4.45 9.61
C GLU A 177 16.95 -5.91 9.16
N ARG A 178 15.75 -6.48 9.31
CA ARG A 178 15.41 -7.80 8.77
C ARG A 178 15.24 -7.76 7.25
N ALA A 179 14.66 -6.70 6.71
CA ALA A 179 14.56 -6.48 5.27
C ALA A 179 15.97 -6.46 4.64
N ASP A 180 16.89 -5.67 5.21
CA ASP A 180 18.28 -5.58 4.74
C ASP A 180 18.99 -6.93 4.78
N ARG A 181 18.87 -7.67 5.88
CA ARG A 181 19.44 -9.03 5.98
C ARG A 181 18.83 -9.98 4.95
N THR A 182 17.51 -9.91 4.74
CA THR A 182 16.82 -10.76 3.77
C THR A 182 17.24 -10.44 2.34
N ALA A 183 17.40 -9.15 1.99
CA ALA A 183 17.93 -8.71 0.69
C ALA A 183 19.36 -9.22 0.47
N ALA A 184 20.20 -9.23 1.51
CA ALA A 184 21.56 -9.74 1.41
C ALA A 184 21.64 -11.27 1.23
N THR A 185 20.68 -12.04 1.79
CA THR A 185 20.71 -13.52 1.72
C THR A 185 19.86 -14.11 0.59
N THR A 186 18.80 -13.40 0.18
CA THR A 186 17.84 -13.82 -0.85
C THR A 186 17.62 -12.67 -1.83
N PRO A 187 18.67 -12.24 -2.56
CA PRO A 187 18.61 -11.04 -3.37
C PRO A 187 17.63 -11.22 -4.53
N THR A 188 16.73 -10.25 -4.66
CA THR A 188 15.81 -10.17 -5.80
C THR A 188 15.68 -8.72 -6.18
N TYR A 189 15.65 -8.40 -7.48
CA TYR A 189 15.48 -7.02 -7.93
C TYR A 189 14.31 -6.32 -7.21
N TYR A 190 13.16 -7.01 -7.14
CA TYR A 190 11.96 -6.44 -6.53
C TYR A 190 12.08 -6.24 -5.02
N GLY A 191 12.62 -7.24 -4.29
CA GLY A 191 12.82 -7.14 -2.84
C GLY A 191 13.86 -6.09 -2.47
N ASP A 192 14.99 -6.04 -3.19
CA ASP A 192 16.08 -5.11 -2.93
C ASP A 192 15.65 -3.67 -3.19
N ALA A 193 14.89 -3.43 -4.28
CA ALA A 193 14.34 -2.12 -4.58
C ALA A 193 13.41 -1.62 -3.46
N TRP A 194 12.52 -2.48 -2.95
CA TRP A 194 11.59 -2.11 -1.88
C TRP A 194 12.23 -2.04 -0.49
N ALA A 195 13.29 -2.79 -0.22
CA ALA A 195 14.08 -2.61 0.99
C ALA A 195 14.69 -1.20 1.03
N ALA A 196 15.35 -0.78 -0.06
CA ALA A 196 15.98 0.55 -0.16
C ALA A 196 14.94 1.68 -0.20
N LEU A 197 13.92 1.55 -1.04
CA LEU A 197 12.86 2.57 -1.18
C LEU A 197 12.04 2.67 0.11
N GLY A 198 11.64 1.55 0.70
CA GLY A 198 10.83 1.54 1.91
C GLY A 198 11.55 2.13 3.12
N ALA A 199 12.85 1.83 3.29
CA ALA A 199 13.67 2.51 4.30
C ALA A 199 13.68 4.03 4.08
N THR A 200 13.88 4.47 2.83
CA THR A 200 13.89 5.90 2.47
C THR A 200 12.56 6.58 2.78
N MET A 201 11.43 5.97 2.36
CA MET A 201 10.07 6.48 2.57
C MET A 201 9.72 6.64 4.06
N LEU A 202 10.23 5.75 4.92
CA LEU A 202 9.92 5.75 6.36
C LEU A 202 10.85 6.63 7.20
N THR A 203 12.08 6.86 6.74
CA THR A 203 13.13 7.49 7.56
C THR A 203 13.58 8.86 7.05
N SER A 204 13.06 9.30 5.90
CA SER A 204 13.36 10.62 5.33
C SER A 204 12.12 11.28 4.71
N ASP A 205 12.23 12.55 4.39
CA ASP A 205 11.23 13.36 3.68
C ASP A 205 11.66 13.71 2.24
N VAL A 206 12.78 13.15 1.76
CA VAL A 206 13.37 13.48 0.44
C VAL A 206 12.42 13.19 -0.73
N LEU A 207 11.47 12.26 -0.54
CA LEU A 207 10.44 11.91 -1.53
C LEU A 207 9.16 12.75 -1.39
N GLY A 208 9.15 13.73 -0.48
CA GLY A 208 8.01 14.58 -0.18
C GLY A 208 6.94 13.92 0.70
N GLY A 209 7.27 12.80 1.35
CA GLY A 209 6.46 12.15 2.39
C GLY A 209 6.60 12.79 3.77
N CYS A 210 5.82 12.32 4.75
CA CYS A 210 5.84 12.82 6.14
C CYS A 210 6.06 11.74 7.20
N ALA A 211 6.50 10.54 6.82
CA ALA A 211 6.72 9.46 7.80
C ALA A 211 7.80 9.81 8.84
N ALA A 212 8.90 10.45 8.42
CA ALA A 212 10.00 10.83 9.31
C ALA A 212 9.67 12.03 10.22
N GLY A 213 8.68 12.84 9.84
CA GLY A 213 8.34 14.13 10.48
C GLY A 213 7.42 14.03 11.69
N SER A 214 6.92 12.85 12.06
CA SER A 214 6.04 12.69 13.25
C SER A 214 6.79 12.79 14.59
N GLY A 215 7.99 13.37 14.61
CA GLY A 215 8.84 13.59 15.78
C GLY A 215 8.94 15.04 16.25
N SER A 216 8.23 15.99 15.65
CA SER A 216 8.26 17.38 16.10
C SER A 216 6.94 18.11 15.81
N ASP A 217 5.97 17.98 16.72
CA ASP A 217 4.99 19.01 17.01
C ASP A 217 4.71 18.94 18.52
N SER A 218 5.24 19.90 19.27
CA SER A 218 4.96 20.21 20.67
C SER A 218 4.73 21.70 20.80
#